data_AF-A0A957TMV8-F1
#
_entry.id   AF-A0A957TMV8-F1
#
_cell.length_a   1.000
_cell.length_b   1.000
_cell.length_c   1.000
_cell.angle_alpha   90.00
_cell.angle_beta   90.00
_cell.angle_gamma   90.00
#
_symmetry.space_group_name_H-M   'P 1'
#
loop_
_entity.id
_entity.type
_entity.pdbx_description
1 polymer ?
#
loop_
_entity_poly.entity_id
_entity_poly.type
_entity_poly.pdbx_seq_one_letter_code
_entity_poly.pdbx_strand_id
1 'polypeptide(L)'
;MMQASTLQAGVAQMDITPPLGIDLTGYVARAGAASGVHDPLHASAIVLDNGTTSVALLTVDILGLQHATVQAVRTAIAAATDIPADHVMIACSHSHSGPATMTLNGCGVVDPAYLAHLQTQLCAVAVNAWSERQPAHIGIGQGQVQEGVHNRRTPGDLIDPALGILRVDDTKGNLLGVLLNYTCHPTCVTGENTLFSAEYCGLAAAQIQAETGAVVLWTTGAIGDVGPVRRGWDVLTALGETVSAEALRLLPTITTAPCTRLTSVTQPLSLPLSPLPSAEELTTFWAAQQAILADPEQLQRPYQDRIAGAMIDWA
;
A
#
# COMPACT_ATOMS: atom_id res chain seq x y z
N MET A 1 7.25 42.10 9.02
CA MET A 1 6.29 41.00 8.81
C MET A 1 7.02 39.95 8.00
N MET A 2 7.22 38.74 8.51
CA MET A 2 7.77 37.65 7.68
C MET A 2 6.74 37.33 6.61
N GLN A 3 7.10 37.40 5.32
CA GLN A 3 6.26 36.88 4.25
C GLN A 3 6.00 35.41 4.55
N ALA A 4 4.74 34.99 4.51
CA ALA A 4 4.42 33.57 4.58
C ALA A 4 5.13 32.89 3.40
N SER A 5 6.02 31.95 3.69
CA SER A 5 6.71 31.15 2.68
C SER A 5 5.70 30.32 1.91
N THR A 6 5.75 30.40 0.58
CA THR A 6 4.94 29.57 -0.31
C THR A 6 5.29 28.10 -0.10
N LEU A 7 4.28 27.23 0.03
CA LEU A 7 4.48 25.80 0.09
C LEU A 7 5.31 25.35 -1.11
N GLN A 8 6.36 24.59 -0.83
CA GLN A 8 7.12 23.86 -1.82
C GLN A 8 6.63 22.41 -1.82
N ALA A 9 6.43 21.83 -2.99
CA ALA A 9 6.16 20.42 -3.14
C ALA A 9 7.10 19.81 -4.17
N GLY A 10 7.55 18.59 -3.91
CA GLY A 10 8.31 17.80 -4.87
C GLY A 10 7.80 16.38 -4.87
N VAL A 11 7.90 15.74 -6.03
CA VAL A 11 7.36 14.41 -6.29
C VAL A 11 8.38 13.56 -7.02
N ALA A 12 8.41 12.27 -6.72
CA ALA A 12 9.28 11.33 -7.42
C ALA A 12 8.67 9.92 -7.40
N GLN A 13 9.06 9.12 -8.37
CA GLN A 13 8.73 7.70 -8.46
C GLN A 13 9.97 6.90 -8.84
N MET A 14 10.07 5.67 -8.36
CA MET A 14 11.14 4.74 -8.69
C MET A 14 10.57 3.34 -8.87
N ASP A 15 11.04 2.64 -9.89
CA ASP A 15 10.78 1.21 -10.08
C ASP A 15 11.55 0.41 -9.01
N ILE A 16 10.82 -0.39 -8.24
CA ILE A 16 11.34 -1.25 -7.16
C ILE A 16 11.12 -2.74 -7.46
N THR A 17 10.78 -3.08 -8.71
CA THR A 17 10.49 -4.44 -9.16
C THR A 17 11.67 -5.35 -8.83
N PRO A 18 11.46 -6.40 -8.01
CA PRO A 18 12.53 -7.30 -7.62
C PRO A 18 13.03 -8.13 -8.81
N PRO A 19 14.28 -8.63 -8.75
CA PRO A 19 14.68 -9.72 -9.64
C PRO A 19 13.80 -10.95 -9.43
N LEU A 20 13.62 -11.74 -10.49
CA LEU A 20 12.93 -13.04 -10.39
C LEU A 20 13.67 -13.97 -9.44
N GLY A 21 12.93 -14.89 -8.80
CA GLY A 21 13.47 -15.77 -7.77
C GLY A 21 13.22 -15.29 -6.34
N ILE A 22 12.67 -14.09 -6.14
CA ILE A 22 12.22 -13.59 -4.84
C ILE A 22 10.79 -14.07 -4.55
N ASP A 23 10.56 -14.53 -3.32
CA ASP A 23 9.26 -14.98 -2.84
C ASP A 23 8.22 -13.86 -2.86
N LEU A 24 7.02 -14.20 -3.33
CA LEU A 24 5.81 -13.40 -3.14
C LEU A 24 5.28 -13.59 -1.71
N THR A 25 4.53 -12.63 -1.18
CA THR A 25 3.96 -12.70 0.18
C THR A 25 2.48 -12.34 0.24
N GLY A 26 1.83 -12.62 1.38
CA GLY A 26 0.42 -12.29 1.67
C GLY A 26 -0.50 -13.50 1.78
N TYR A 27 -0.31 -14.52 0.94
CA TYR A 27 -1.11 -15.76 0.99
C TYR A 27 -0.32 -16.96 1.51
N VAL A 28 -0.81 -17.58 2.58
CA VAL A 28 -0.27 -18.85 3.10
C VAL A 28 -0.43 -20.00 2.11
N ALA A 29 -1.43 -19.90 1.24
CA ALA A 29 -1.70 -20.85 0.18
C ALA A 29 -0.66 -20.80 -0.96
N ARG A 30 0.09 -19.70 -1.09
CA ARG A 30 1.06 -19.51 -2.17
C ARG A 30 2.37 -20.21 -1.84
N ALA A 31 2.94 -20.89 -2.83
CA ALA A 31 4.25 -21.50 -2.71
C ALA A 31 5.25 -20.83 -3.66
N GLY A 32 6.33 -20.30 -3.09
CA GLY A 32 7.59 -20.02 -3.77
C GLY A 32 7.72 -18.66 -4.46
N ALA A 33 8.83 -18.58 -5.19
CA ALA A 33 9.31 -17.40 -5.87
C ALA A 33 8.41 -16.94 -7.03
N ALA A 34 8.43 -15.63 -7.28
CA ALA A 34 7.84 -15.08 -8.49
C ALA A 34 8.50 -15.67 -9.74
N SER A 35 7.66 -16.13 -10.68
CA SER A 35 8.05 -16.70 -11.98
C SER A 35 8.11 -15.64 -13.08
N GLY A 36 7.57 -14.44 -12.84
CA GLY A 36 7.52 -13.35 -13.79
C GLY A 36 7.03 -12.04 -13.17
N VAL A 37 6.85 -11.04 -14.01
CA VAL A 37 6.31 -9.72 -13.67
C VAL A 37 5.11 -9.47 -14.58
N HIS A 38 3.94 -9.24 -14.00
CA HIS A 38 2.75 -8.82 -14.74
C HIS A 38 2.80 -7.31 -15.01
N ASP A 39 3.09 -6.53 -13.96
CA ASP A 39 3.26 -5.08 -14.02
C ASP A 39 4.34 -4.64 -13.01
N PRO A 40 5.06 -3.53 -13.29
CA PRO A 40 6.14 -3.05 -12.43
C PRO A 40 5.61 -2.54 -11.09
N LEU A 41 6.42 -2.72 -10.05
CA LEU A 41 6.17 -2.21 -8.72
C LEU A 41 6.88 -0.88 -8.53
N HIS A 42 6.24 0.09 -7.89
CA HIS A 42 6.84 1.40 -7.65
C HIS A 42 6.92 1.78 -6.17
N ALA A 43 7.91 2.60 -5.87
CA ALA A 43 7.88 3.50 -4.72
C ALA A 43 7.68 4.92 -5.23
N SER A 44 6.71 5.64 -4.65
CA SER A 44 6.39 7.02 -4.99
C SER A 44 6.49 7.89 -3.74
N ALA A 45 6.91 9.16 -3.89
CA ALA A 45 7.03 10.10 -2.79
C ALA A 45 6.40 11.46 -3.15
N ILE A 46 5.69 12.05 -2.18
CA ILE A 46 5.34 13.48 -2.13
C ILE A 46 6.08 14.05 -0.93
N VAL A 47 6.81 15.13 -1.14
CA VAL A 47 7.45 15.92 -0.10
C VAL A 47 6.80 17.30 -0.09
N LEU A 48 6.40 17.78 1.08
CA LEU A 48 5.85 19.13 1.27
C LEU A 48 6.72 19.89 2.27
N ASP A 49 7.02 21.16 1.98
CA ASP A 49 7.78 22.04 2.85
C ASP A 49 7.19 23.45 2.83
N ASN A 50 6.82 23.99 3.99
CA ASN A 50 6.37 25.38 4.10
C ASN A 50 7.49 26.33 4.57
N GLY A 51 8.75 25.89 4.57
CA GLY A 51 9.92 26.64 5.03
C GLY A 51 10.15 26.61 6.55
N THR A 52 9.22 26.02 7.31
CA THR A 52 9.35 25.81 8.77
C THR A 52 9.14 24.35 9.17
N THR A 53 8.26 23.65 8.46
CA THR A 53 7.96 22.23 8.61
C THR A 53 8.12 21.58 7.25
N SER A 54 8.87 20.48 7.21
CA SER A 54 8.96 19.59 6.07
C SER A 54 8.39 18.22 6.42
N VAL A 55 7.63 17.60 5.51
CA VAL A 55 7.07 16.25 5.65
C VAL A 55 7.28 15.45 4.37
N ALA A 56 7.38 14.12 4.50
CA ALA A 56 7.39 13.19 3.37
C ALA A 56 6.30 12.14 3.54
N LEU A 57 5.58 11.86 2.46
CA LEU A 57 4.71 10.69 2.33
C LEU A 57 5.24 9.81 1.21
N LEU A 58 5.57 8.57 1.55
CA LEU A 58 5.98 7.54 0.60
C LEU A 58 4.87 6.49 0.50
N THR A 59 4.62 6.01 -0.71
CA THR A 59 3.78 4.83 -0.97
C THR A 59 4.57 3.79 -1.72
N VAL A 60 4.41 2.51 -1.35
CA VAL A 60 5.23 1.41 -1.85
C VAL A 60 4.34 0.26 -2.28
N ASP A 61 4.51 -0.24 -3.50
CA ASP A 61 3.70 -1.32 -4.08
C ASP A 61 4.07 -2.73 -3.55
N ILE A 62 3.93 -2.92 -2.24
CA ILE A 62 4.26 -4.15 -1.50
C ILE A 62 3.21 -4.42 -0.42
N LEU A 63 3.28 -5.60 0.21
CA LEU A 63 2.37 -5.98 1.30
C LEU A 63 2.52 -5.08 2.54
N GLY A 64 3.76 -4.78 2.93
CA GLY A 64 4.05 -3.93 4.07
C GLY A 64 5.49 -4.08 4.56
N LEU A 65 5.88 -3.27 5.54
CA LEU A 65 7.24 -3.25 6.09
C LEU A 65 7.24 -3.48 7.59
N GLN A 66 8.28 -4.14 8.11
CA GLN A 66 8.52 -4.23 9.55
C GLN A 66 8.96 -2.88 10.13
N HIS A 67 8.65 -2.67 11.41
CA HIS A 67 9.01 -1.46 12.14
C HIS A 67 10.50 -1.11 12.02
N ALA A 68 11.40 -2.09 12.12
CA ALA A 68 12.84 -1.88 11.99
C ALA A 68 13.23 -1.31 10.61
N THR A 69 12.67 -1.84 9.53
CA THR A 69 12.87 -1.32 8.17
C THR A 69 12.36 0.11 8.04
N VAL A 70 11.16 0.39 8.56
CA VAL A 70 10.60 1.75 8.54
C VAL A 70 11.51 2.73 9.27
N GLN A 71 12.01 2.39 10.47
CA GLN A 71 12.92 3.25 11.21
C GLN A 71 14.25 3.48 10.50
N ALA A 72 14.80 2.44 9.86
CA ALA A 72 16.03 2.56 9.07
C ALA A 72 15.85 3.53 7.89
N VAL A 73 14.75 3.42 7.14
CA VAL A 73 14.44 4.32 6.02
C VAL A 73 14.21 5.75 6.50
N ARG A 74 13.43 5.95 7.58
CA ARG A 74 13.21 7.28 8.19
C ARG A 74 14.51 7.94 8.61
N THR A 75 15.41 7.18 9.24
CA THR A 75 16.73 7.65 9.67
C THR A 75 17.59 8.05 8.47
N ALA A 76 17.60 7.23 7.41
CA ALA A 76 18.34 7.52 6.19
C ALA A 76 17.84 8.79 5.48
N ILE A 77 16.51 8.96 5.38
CA ILE A 77 15.90 10.17 4.79
C ILE A 77 16.27 11.40 5.60
N ALA A 78 16.16 11.34 6.93
CA ALA A 78 16.50 12.45 7.82
C ALA A 78 18.00 12.80 7.81
N ALA A 79 18.87 11.84 7.50
CA ALA A 79 20.30 12.09 7.33
C ALA A 79 20.63 12.74 5.97
N ALA A 80 19.79 12.54 4.95
CA ALA A 80 20.02 13.00 3.58
C ALA A 80 19.21 14.26 3.19
N THR A 81 18.30 14.71 4.04
CA THR A 81 17.38 15.83 3.81
C THR A 81 17.16 16.62 5.10
N ASP A 82 16.48 17.78 5.04
CA ASP A 82 16.06 18.50 6.26
C ASP A 82 14.69 18.01 6.78
N ILE A 83 14.24 16.81 6.39
CA ILE A 83 12.97 16.22 6.85
C ILE A 83 13.24 15.42 8.13
N PRO A 84 12.65 15.79 9.29
CA PRO A 84 12.77 14.99 10.50
C PRO A 84 12.24 13.56 10.31
N ALA A 85 12.87 12.57 10.94
CA ALA A 85 12.51 11.15 10.80
C ALA A 85 11.05 10.86 11.19
N ASP A 86 10.51 11.60 12.16
CA ASP A 86 9.14 11.53 12.64
C ASP A 86 8.14 12.35 11.80
N HIS A 87 8.60 13.01 10.74
CA HIS A 87 7.79 13.68 9.72
C HIS A 87 7.68 12.86 8.42
N VAL A 88 8.19 11.63 8.42
CA VAL A 88 8.16 10.73 7.26
C VAL A 88 7.10 9.64 7.48
N MET A 89 6.06 9.63 6.65
CA MET A 89 5.07 8.56 6.58
C MET A 89 5.41 7.61 5.43
N ILE A 90 5.37 6.30 5.69
CA ILE A 90 5.53 5.27 4.68
C ILE A 90 4.29 4.40 4.73
N ALA A 91 3.57 4.32 3.62
CA ALA A 91 2.42 3.45 3.44
C ALA A 91 2.74 2.41 2.36
N CYS A 92 2.12 1.25 2.46
CA CYS A 92 2.24 0.21 1.44
C CYS A 92 0.85 -0.03 0.84
N SER A 93 0.80 -0.32 -0.46
CA SER A 93 -0.47 -0.58 -1.15
C SER A 93 -1.20 -1.79 -0.57
N HIS A 94 -0.47 -2.64 0.15
CA HIS A 94 -0.92 -3.93 0.66
C HIS A 94 -1.14 -4.95 -0.46
N SER A 95 -0.37 -4.84 -1.55
CA SER A 95 -0.38 -5.84 -2.62
C SER A 95 0.04 -7.21 -2.08
N HIS A 96 -0.83 -8.20 -2.27
CA HIS A 96 -0.53 -9.61 -2.05
C HIS A 96 0.25 -10.23 -3.23
N SER A 97 0.63 -9.44 -4.23
CA SER A 97 1.41 -9.87 -5.39
C SER A 97 2.79 -9.19 -5.45
N GLY A 98 3.25 -8.68 -4.31
CA GLY A 98 4.60 -8.11 -4.15
C GLY A 98 5.59 -9.05 -3.43
N PRO A 99 6.87 -8.66 -3.36
CA PRO A 99 7.94 -9.41 -2.69
C PRO A 99 7.73 -9.52 -1.17
N ALA A 100 8.21 -10.62 -0.60
CA ALA A 100 8.36 -10.80 0.83
C ALA A 100 9.33 -9.76 1.42
N THR A 101 8.76 -8.82 2.17
CA THR A 101 9.46 -7.67 2.79
C THR A 101 9.23 -7.58 4.29
N MET A 102 8.41 -8.49 4.83
CA MET A 102 8.18 -8.69 6.25
C MET A 102 8.09 -10.19 6.56
N THR A 103 8.47 -10.58 7.77
CA THR A 103 8.28 -11.96 8.23
C THR A 103 6.81 -12.21 8.54
N LEU A 104 6.20 -13.09 7.74
CA LEU A 104 4.88 -13.65 7.99
C LEU A 104 5.00 -15.17 7.98
N ASN A 105 4.47 -15.82 9.00
CA ASN A 105 4.61 -17.27 9.13
C ASN A 105 3.93 -17.97 7.94
N GLY A 106 4.68 -18.82 7.22
CA GLY A 106 4.17 -19.54 6.05
C GLY A 106 3.86 -18.70 4.80
N CYS A 107 4.24 -17.43 4.73
CA CYS A 107 3.89 -16.51 3.63
C CYS A 107 5.14 -15.94 2.93
N GLY A 108 6.03 -16.81 2.46
CA GLY A 108 7.24 -16.43 1.73
C GLY A 108 8.41 -16.04 2.63
N VAL A 109 9.63 -16.16 2.09
CA VAL A 109 10.88 -15.84 2.80
C VAL A 109 11.43 -14.49 2.34
N VAL A 110 11.76 -13.62 3.29
CA VAL A 110 12.37 -12.33 3.00
C VAL A 110 13.79 -12.54 2.47
N ASP A 111 14.06 -12.01 1.27
CA ASP A 111 15.42 -11.89 0.75
C ASP A 111 16.11 -10.66 1.38
N PRO A 112 17.19 -10.84 2.17
CA PRO A 112 17.83 -9.73 2.87
C PRO A 112 18.56 -8.76 1.94
N ALA A 113 19.05 -9.22 0.79
CA ALA A 113 19.75 -8.38 -0.16
C ALA A 113 18.76 -7.46 -0.89
N TYR A 114 17.61 -8.01 -1.28
CA TYR A 114 16.52 -7.20 -1.84
C TYR A 114 15.98 -6.21 -0.81
N LEU A 115 15.73 -6.62 0.44
CA LEU A 115 15.23 -5.71 1.47
C LEU A 115 16.20 -4.54 1.72
N ALA A 116 17.51 -4.81 1.75
CA ALA A 116 18.53 -3.76 1.87
C ALA A 116 18.56 -2.82 0.66
N HIS A 117 18.40 -3.37 -0.55
CA HIS A 117 18.31 -2.57 -1.77
C HIS A 117 17.05 -1.68 -1.76
N LEU A 118 15.90 -2.26 -1.41
CA LEU A 118 14.63 -1.54 -1.27
C LEU A 118 14.76 -0.38 -0.27
N GLN A 119 15.37 -0.58 0.90
CA GLN A 119 15.62 0.50 1.86
C GLN A 119 16.39 1.67 1.23
N THR A 120 17.39 1.37 0.39
CA THR A 120 18.17 2.37 -0.34
C THR A 120 17.31 3.10 -1.37
N GLN A 121 16.48 2.37 -2.13
CA GLN A 121 15.55 2.96 -3.11
C GLN A 121 14.50 3.85 -2.45
N LEU A 122 13.96 3.45 -1.30
CA LEU A 122 12.99 4.26 -0.54
C LEU A 122 13.60 5.56 -0.02
N CYS A 123 14.86 5.53 0.43
CA CYS A 123 15.58 6.77 0.75
C CYS A 123 15.79 7.64 -0.50
N ALA A 124 16.25 7.03 -1.60
CA ALA A 124 16.55 7.74 -2.83
C ALA A 124 15.32 8.43 -3.44
N VAL A 125 14.15 7.77 -3.47
CA VAL A 125 12.93 8.39 -4.02
C VAL A 125 12.49 9.60 -3.18
N ALA A 126 12.63 9.54 -1.85
CA ALA A 126 12.35 10.69 -0.99
C ALA A 126 13.35 11.83 -1.19
N VAL A 127 14.65 11.52 -1.36
CA VAL A 127 15.69 12.51 -1.66
C VAL A 127 15.47 13.17 -3.02
N ASN A 128 15.04 12.42 -4.03
CA ASN A 128 14.67 12.95 -5.34
C ASN A 128 13.48 13.90 -5.22
N ALA A 129 12.40 13.49 -4.53
CA ALA A 129 11.25 14.36 -4.28
C ALA A 129 11.63 15.60 -3.46
N TRP A 130 12.55 15.49 -2.50
CA TRP A 130 13.08 16.62 -1.74
C TRP A 130 13.86 17.61 -2.60
N SER A 131 14.64 17.12 -3.55
CA SER A 131 15.52 17.96 -4.39
C SER A 131 14.75 18.69 -5.49
N GLU A 132 13.66 18.11 -5.98
CA GLU A 132 12.80 18.65 -7.04
C GLU A 132 11.63 19.50 -6.51
N ARG A 133 11.72 19.98 -5.26
CA ARG A 133 10.68 20.82 -4.65
C ARG A 133 10.55 22.15 -5.36
N GLN A 134 9.31 22.54 -5.65
CA GLN A 134 8.96 23.81 -6.30
C GLN A 134 7.67 24.41 -5.71
N PRO A 135 7.41 25.72 -5.92
CA PRO A 135 6.21 26.36 -5.38
C PRO A 135 4.94 25.65 -5.84
N ALA A 136 4.07 25.32 -4.89
CA ALA A 136 2.93 24.44 -5.13
C ALA A 136 1.68 24.85 -4.35
N HIS A 137 0.54 24.40 -4.87
CA HIS A 137 -0.77 24.47 -4.24
C HIS A 137 -1.30 23.05 -3.99
N ILE A 138 -2.17 22.90 -2.99
CA ILE A 138 -2.81 21.62 -2.68
C ILE A 138 -4.33 21.77 -2.74
N GLY A 139 -5.01 20.69 -3.10
CA GLY A 139 -6.46 20.59 -3.10
C GLY A 139 -6.90 19.21 -2.66
N ILE A 140 -8.10 19.11 -2.08
CA ILE A 140 -8.66 17.84 -1.62
C ILE A 140 -9.99 17.63 -2.33
N GLY A 141 -10.19 16.42 -2.81
CA GLY A 141 -11.45 15.94 -3.37
C GLY A 141 -11.86 14.61 -2.76
N GLN A 142 -13.14 14.29 -2.91
CA GLN A 142 -13.67 12.99 -2.51
C GLN A 142 -14.72 12.53 -3.52
N GLY A 143 -14.58 11.30 -3.97
CA GLY A 143 -15.57 10.56 -4.75
C GLY A 143 -16.06 9.32 -4.04
N GLN A 144 -16.70 8.45 -4.81
CA GLN A 144 -17.15 7.15 -4.31
C GLN A 144 -16.97 6.05 -5.36
N VAL A 145 -16.48 4.88 -4.93
CA VAL A 145 -16.39 3.66 -5.72
C VAL A 145 -16.83 2.49 -4.85
N GLN A 146 -17.87 1.75 -5.28
CA GLN A 146 -18.47 0.66 -4.52
C GLN A 146 -18.66 -0.62 -5.34
N GLU A 147 -18.59 -0.51 -6.66
CA GLU A 147 -18.83 -1.57 -7.62
C GLU A 147 -17.79 -2.68 -7.46
N GLY A 148 -18.26 -3.92 -7.29
CA GLY A 148 -17.38 -5.07 -7.19
C GLY A 148 -16.59 -5.18 -5.86
N VAL A 149 -16.94 -4.39 -4.85
CA VAL A 149 -16.33 -4.41 -3.51
C VAL A 149 -17.36 -4.81 -2.44
N HIS A 150 -16.96 -5.57 -1.43
CA HIS A 150 -17.86 -5.98 -0.34
C HIS A 150 -17.16 -6.12 1.02
N ASN A 151 -17.96 -6.17 2.08
CA ASN A 151 -17.54 -6.71 3.37
C ASN A 151 -17.43 -8.24 3.27
N ARG A 152 -16.22 -8.78 3.43
CA ARG A 152 -15.92 -10.21 3.31
C ARG A 152 -16.16 -11.00 4.59
N ARG A 153 -16.44 -10.34 5.71
CA ARG A 153 -16.83 -10.99 6.98
C ARG A 153 -18.34 -11.19 7.07
N THR A 154 -19.10 -10.21 6.60
CA THR A 154 -20.56 -10.26 6.55
C THR A 154 -21.03 -9.78 5.17
N PRO A 155 -21.26 -10.68 4.20
CA PRO A 155 -21.70 -10.28 2.87
C PRO A 155 -22.98 -9.44 2.92
N GLY A 156 -22.93 -8.22 2.38
CA GLY A 156 -24.05 -7.25 2.40
C GLY A 156 -23.96 -6.18 3.50
N ASP A 157 -22.95 -6.25 4.39
CA ASP A 157 -22.68 -5.19 5.37
C ASP A 157 -22.03 -3.94 4.75
N LEU A 158 -21.94 -2.91 5.60
CA LEU A 158 -21.30 -1.62 5.32
C LEU A 158 -19.87 -1.79 4.78
N ILE A 159 -19.61 -1.04 3.71
CA ILE A 159 -18.28 -0.71 3.20
C ILE A 159 -18.10 0.80 3.29
N ASP A 160 -16.84 1.27 3.31
CA ASP A 160 -16.51 2.68 3.06
C ASP A 160 -16.25 2.88 1.57
N PRO A 161 -17.17 3.51 0.80
CA PRO A 161 -17.00 3.68 -0.63
C PRO A 161 -16.11 4.88 -0.98
N ALA A 162 -15.66 5.68 0.00
CA ALA A 162 -14.99 6.94 -0.28
C ALA A 162 -13.66 6.73 -1.03
N LEU A 163 -13.51 7.47 -2.14
CA LEU A 163 -12.23 7.67 -2.82
C LEU A 163 -11.71 9.05 -2.48
N GLY A 164 -10.75 9.13 -1.54
CA GLY A 164 -10.10 10.39 -1.17
C GLY A 164 -9.00 10.74 -2.17
N ILE A 165 -8.89 12.02 -2.51
CA ILE A 165 -7.87 12.54 -3.42
C ILE A 165 -7.21 13.76 -2.80
N LEU A 166 -5.88 13.72 -2.63
CA LEU A 166 -5.06 14.91 -2.45
C LEU A 166 -4.37 15.23 -3.78
N ARG A 167 -4.64 16.42 -4.30
CA ARG A 167 -4.10 16.95 -5.54
C ARG A 167 -2.98 17.96 -5.21
N VAL A 168 -1.85 17.87 -5.89
CA VAL A 168 -0.71 18.79 -5.76
C VAL A 168 -0.39 19.39 -7.12
N ASP A 169 -0.54 20.72 -7.23
CA ASP A 169 -0.27 21.47 -8.46
C ASP A 169 0.92 22.41 -8.26
N ASP A 170 1.64 22.73 -9.34
CA ASP A 170 2.52 23.91 -9.33
C ASP A 170 1.70 25.22 -9.35
N THR A 171 2.39 26.36 -9.20
CA THR A 171 1.72 27.68 -9.24
C THR A 171 1.15 28.06 -10.61
N LYS A 172 1.39 27.27 -11.66
CA LYS A 172 0.84 27.47 -13.01
C LYS A 172 -0.39 26.59 -13.27
N GLY A 173 -0.75 25.70 -12.32
CA GLY A 173 -1.86 24.77 -12.42
C GLY A 173 -1.51 23.44 -13.09
N ASN A 174 -0.22 23.14 -13.30
CA ASN A 174 0.20 21.82 -13.78
C ASN A 174 0.14 20.82 -12.62
N LEU A 175 -0.46 19.65 -12.87
CA LEU A 175 -0.57 18.59 -11.88
C LEU A 175 0.79 17.93 -11.66
N LEU A 176 1.31 18.02 -10.44
CA LEU A 176 2.59 17.40 -10.05
C LEU A 176 2.37 16.00 -9.49
N GLY A 177 1.44 15.89 -8.54
CA GLY A 177 1.22 14.64 -7.81
C GLY A 177 -0.21 14.46 -7.35
N VAL A 178 -0.60 13.19 -7.23
CA VAL A 178 -1.90 12.77 -6.73
C VAL A 178 -1.68 11.70 -5.67
N LEU A 179 -2.29 11.87 -4.50
CA LEU A 179 -2.43 10.81 -3.52
C LEU A 179 -3.88 10.34 -3.51
N LEU A 180 -4.08 9.05 -3.77
CA LEU A 180 -5.36 8.37 -3.63
C LEU A 180 -5.44 7.64 -2.30
N ASN A 181 -6.60 7.68 -1.66
CA ASN A 181 -6.93 6.85 -0.50
C ASN A 181 -8.24 6.09 -0.76
N TYR A 182 -8.17 4.76 -0.81
CA TYR A 182 -9.34 3.93 -1.10
C TYR A 182 -9.42 2.66 -0.24
N THR A 183 -10.65 2.27 0.11
CA THR A 183 -10.93 1.13 0.99
C THR A 183 -11.31 -0.12 0.18
N CYS A 184 -10.31 -0.85 -0.29
CA CYS A 184 -10.47 -2.22 -0.77
C CYS A 184 -9.13 -2.96 -0.63
N HIS A 185 -9.16 -4.23 -0.21
CA HIS A 185 -7.95 -5.05 -0.06
C HIS A 185 -7.41 -5.47 -1.44
N PRO A 186 -6.14 -5.19 -1.81
CA PRO A 186 -5.55 -5.59 -3.10
C PRO A 186 -5.25 -7.08 -3.16
N THR A 187 -6.33 -7.82 -3.41
CA THR A 187 -6.42 -9.27 -3.47
C THR A 187 -7.28 -9.67 -4.66
N CYS A 188 -7.13 -8.98 -5.80
CA CYS A 188 -7.91 -9.29 -6.99
C CYS A 188 -7.46 -10.64 -7.56
N VAL A 189 -6.17 -10.94 -7.53
CA VAL A 189 -5.64 -12.28 -7.81
C VAL A 189 -5.30 -13.03 -6.53
N THR A 190 -5.31 -14.36 -6.58
CA THR A 190 -5.22 -15.24 -5.39
C THR A 190 -3.83 -15.85 -5.25
N GLY A 191 -3.68 -16.77 -4.28
CA GLY A 191 -2.42 -17.49 -4.03
C GLY A 191 -1.90 -18.35 -5.19
N GLU A 192 -2.69 -18.55 -6.25
CA GLU A 192 -2.23 -19.22 -7.48
C GLU A 192 -1.33 -18.32 -8.35
N ASN A 193 -1.44 -16.99 -8.16
CA ASN A 193 -0.60 -16.04 -8.87
C ASN A 193 0.88 -16.21 -8.48
N THR A 194 1.73 -16.29 -9.50
CA THR A 194 3.20 -16.34 -9.38
C THR A 194 3.90 -15.16 -10.04
N LEU A 195 3.16 -14.11 -10.43
CA LEU A 195 3.70 -12.91 -11.07
C LEU A 195 3.73 -11.74 -10.10
N PHE A 196 4.79 -10.94 -10.12
CA PHE A 196 4.78 -9.64 -9.44
C PHE A 196 3.72 -8.72 -10.04
N SER A 197 2.97 -8.05 -9.18
CA SER A 197 1.95 -7.06 -9.56
C SER A 197 1.69 -6.08 -8.43
N ALA A 198 1.49 -4.81 -8.78
CA ALA A 198 1.02 -3.75 -7.90
C ALA A 198 -0.52 -3.77 -7.73
N GLU A 199 -1.17 -4.83 -8.23
CA GLU A 199 -2.62 -5.05 -8.19
C GLU A 199 -3.41 -3.92 -8.88
N TYR A 200 -4.70 -3.82 -8.60
CA TYR A 200 -5.55 -2.78 -9.18
C TYR A 200 -5.09 -1.37 -8.78
N CYS A 201 -4.36 -1.23 -7.66
CA CYS A 201 -3.78 0.02 -7.18
C CYS A 201 -2.74 0.55 -8.16
N GLY A 202 -1.82 -0.31 -8.60
CA GLY A 202 -0.81 0.02 -9.60
C GLY A 202 -1.41 0.32 -10.96
N LEU A 203 -2.41 -0.45 -11.39
CA LEU A 203 -3.11 -0.19 -12.65
C LEU A 203 -3.84 1.17 -12.62
N ALA A 204 -4.56 1.48 -11.54
CA ALA A 204 -5.23 2.76 -11.38
C ALA A 204 -4.23 3.92 -11.39
N ALA A 205 -3.11 3.77 -10.67
CA ALA A 205 -2.03 4.73 -10.68
C ALA A 205 -1.48 4.95 -12.10
N ALA A 206 -1.07 3.88 -12.78
CA ALA A 206 -0.48 3.95 -14.11
C ALA A 206 -1.40 4.64 -15.14
N GLN A 207 -2.71 4.38 -15.09
CA GLN A 207 -3.67 5.05 -15.98
C GLN A 207 -3.78 6.55 -15.69
N ILE A 208 -3.85 6.95 -14.43
CA ILE A 208 -3.87 8.38 -14.05
C ILE A 208 -2.56 9.05 -14.46
N GLN A 209 -1.42 8.38 -14.26
CA GLN A 209 -0.10 8.88 -14.68
C GLN A 209 -0.04 9.06 -16.20
N ALA A 210 -0.56 8.12 -16.99
CA ALA A 210 -0.57 8.20 -18.45
C ALA A 210 -1.41 9.38 -18.97
N GLU A 211 -2.55 9.66 -18.35
CA GLU A 211 -3.47 10.74 -18.76
C GLU A 211 -3.00 12.12 -18.29
N THR A 212 -2.27 12.20 -17.18
CA THR A 212 -1.99 13.49 -16.52
C THR A 212 -0.52 13.87 -16.45
N GLY A 213 0.40 12.90 -16.58
CA GLY A 213 1.83 13.09 -16.36
C GLY A 213 2.24 13.24 -14.88
N ALA A 214 1.30 13.18 -13.94
CA ALA A 214 1.57 13.32 -12.51
C ALA A 214 2.24 12.07 -11.93
N VAL A 215 2.89 12.22 -10.77
CA VAL A 215 3.25 11.07 -9.92
C VAL A 215 2.05 10.66 -9.08
N VAL A 216 1.68 9.38 -9.08
CA VAL A 216 0.52 8.89 -8.33
C VAL A 216 0.98 8.04 -7.15
N LEU A 217 0.39 8.33 -5.99
CA LEU A 217 0.61 7.66 -4.71
C LEU A 217 -0.68 6.97 -4.29
N TRP A 218 -0.54 5.84 -3.60
CA TRP A 218 -1.66 5.05 -3.13
C TRP A 218 -1.57 4.75 -1.63
N THR A 219 -2.61 5.12 -0.89
CA THR A 219 -2.85 4.64 0.48
C THR A 219 -4.13 3.83 0.54
N THR A 220 -4.15 2.86 1.46
CA THR A 220 -5.34 2.06 1.74
C THR A 220 -6.12 2.68 2.90
N GLY A 221 -7.45 2.74 2.76
CA GLY A 221 -8.34 3.00 3.88
C GLY A 221 -8.47 1.79 4.82
N ALA A 222 -9.64 1.60 5.42
CA ALA A 222 -9.89 0.52 6.39
C ALA A 222 -10.15 -0.83 5.69
N ILE A 223 -9.10 -1.47 5.16
CA ILE A 223 -9.22 -2.63 4.26
C ILE A 223 -9.32 -4.00 4.97
N GLY A 224 -9.41 -4.06 6.30
CA GLY A 224 -9.30 -5.32 7.06
C GLY A 224 -10.35 -6.36 6.66
N ASP A 225 -11.58 -5.93 6.45
CA ASP A 225 -12.74 -6.74 6.09
C ASP A 225 -13.39 -6.33 4.75
N VAL A 226 -12.79 -5.39 4.02
CA VAL A 226 -13.32 -4.94 2.72
C VAL A 226 -12.41 -5.39 1.59
N GLY A 227 -12.96 -6.11 0.60
CA GLY A 227 -12.17 -6.59 -0.55
C GLY A 227 -13.03 -6.78 -1.80
N PRO A 228 -12.43 -7.23 -2.92
CA PRO A 228 -13.18 -7.46 -4.15
C PRO A 228 -14.18 -8.61 -3.95
N VAL A 229 -15.32 -8.57 -4.65
CA VAL A 229 -16.35 -9.62 -4.61
C VAL A 229 -15.89 -10.88 -5.36
N ARG A 230 -15.31 -10.69 -6.54
CA ARG A 230 -14.74 -11.76 -7.38
C ARG A 230 -13.22 -11.75 -7.34
N ARG A 231 -12.59 -12.74 -7.94
CA ARG A 231 -11.14 -12.83 -8.13
C ARG A 231 -10.83 -13.09 -9.60
N GLY A 232 -9.69 -12.60 -10.06
CA GLY A 232 -9.20 -12.73 -11.43
C GLY A 232 -8.51 -11.47 -11.94
N TRP A 233 -7.70 -11.65 -12.98
CA TRP A 233 -7.07 -10.53 -13.68
C TRP A 233 -8.11 -9.58 -14.30
N ASP A 234 -9.26 -10.10 -14.75
CA ASP A 234 -10.40 -9.28 -15.21
C ASP A 234 -10.93 -8.37 -14.10
N VAL A 235 -10.97 -8.87 -12.86
CA VAL A 235 -11.43 -8.11 -11.69
C VAL A 235 -10.41 -7.03 -11.32
N LEU A 236 -9.12 -7.34 -11.39
CA LEU A 236 -8.04 -6.38 -11.20
C LEU A 236 -8.19 -5.21 -12.17
N THR A 237 -8.29 -5.53 -13.47
CA THR A 237 -8.47 -4.52 -14.52
C THR A 237 -9.72 -3.69 -14.30
N ALA A 238 -10.88 -4.33 -14.11
CA ALA A 238 -12.14 -3.62 -13.95
C ALA A 238 -12.16 -2.69 -12.73
N LEU A 239 -11.61 -3.15 -11.59
CA LEU A 239 -11.54 -2.33 -10.38
C LEU A 239 -10.56 -1.17 -10.56
N GLY A 240 -9.39 -1.41 -11.14
CA GLY A 240 -8.40 -0.37 -11.39
C GLY A 240 -8.92 0.70 -12.36
N GLU A 241 -9.60 0.29 -13.44
CA GLU A 241 -10.28 1.18 -14.39
C GLU A 241 -11.41 1.98 -13.73
N THR A 242 -12.19 1.35 -12.85
CA THR A 242 -13.28 2.05 -12.15
C THR A 242 -12.73 3.13 -11.23
N VAL A 243 -11.69 2.82 -10.47
CA VAL A 243 -11.06 3.78 -9.55
C VAL A 243 -10.35 4.90 -10.30
N SER A 244 -9.60 4.58 -11.36
CA SER A 244 -8.91 5.59 -12.17
C SER A 244 -9.90 6.51 -12.89
N ALA A 245 -10.98 5.97 -13.44
CA ALA A 245 -12.02 6.77 -14.10
C ALA A 245 -12.68 7.74 -13.13
N GLU A 246 -13.00 7.31 -11.90
CA GLU A 246 -13.57 8.20 -10.88
C GLU A 246 -12.56 9.28 -10.47
N ALA A 247 -11.27 8.92 -10.28
CA ALA A 247 -10.23 9.89 -9.97
C ALA A 247 -10.05 10.94 -11.09
N LEU A 248 -9.96 10.49 -12.35
CA LEU A 248 -9.83 11.35 -13.52
C LEU A 248 -11.04 12.26 -13.71
N ARG A 249 -12.25 11.79 -13.38
CA ARG A 249 -13.46 12.60 -13.39
C ARG A 249 -13.41 13.71 -12.34
N LEU A 250 -12.85 13.41 -11.15
CA LEU A 250 -12.80 14.35 -10.03
C LEU A 250 -11.67 15.37 -10.16
N LEU A 251 -10.50 14.95 -10.63
CA LEU A 251 -9.28 15.79 -10.66
C LEU A 251 -9.53 17.21 -11.19
N PRO A 252 -10.19 17.43 -12.36
CA PRO A 252 -10.45 18.77 -12.89
C PRO A 252 -11.38 19.64 -12.02
N THR A 253 -12.14 19.03 -11.12
CA THR A 253 -13.09 19.71 -10.22
C THR A 253 -12.47 20.13 -8.89
N ILE A 254 -11.28 19.61 -8.56
CA ILE A 254 -10.58 19.91 -7.31
C ILE A 254 -9.85 21.24 -7.44
N THR A 255 -10.32 22.25 -6.72
CA THR A 255 -9.64 23.54 -6.61
C THR A 255 -8.43 23.42 -5.68
N THR A 256 -7.26 23.82 -6.18
CA THR A 256 -6.04 23.91 -5.37
C THR A 256 -5.84 25.33 -4.84
N ALA A 257 -5.23 25.44 -3.65
CA ALA A 257 -4.95 26.72 -3.00
C ALA A 257 -3.55 26.71 -2.35
N PRO A 258 -2.95 27.90 -2.12
CA PRO A 258 -1.76 28.01 -1.29
C PRO A 258 -2.02 27.43 0.10
N CYS A 259 -1.04 26.67 0.62
CA CYS A 259 -1.06 26.20 2.00
C CYS A 259 0.10 26.82 2.76
N THR A 260 -0.18 27.52 3.86
CA THR A 260 0.86 28.17 4.68
C THR A 260 1.14 27.40 5.97
N ARG A 261 0.24 26.51 6.37
CA ARG A 261 0.34 25.75 7.61
C ARG A 261 0.54 24.28 7.34
N LEU A 262 1.71 23.79 7.73
CA LEU A 262 2.06 22.38 7.69
C LEU A 262 2.51 21.95 9.10
N THR A 263 2.03 20.80 9.55
CA THR A 263 2.32 20.24 10.88
C THR A 263 2.40 18.73 10.77
N SER A 264 3.31 18.12 11.52
CA SER A 264 3.39 16.66 11.71
C SER A 264 3.37 16.36 13.20
N VAL A 265 2.76 15.24 13.57
CA VAL A 265 2.76 14.73 14.93
C VAL A 265 2.93 13.22 14.86
N THR A 266 3.94 12.72 15.57
CA THR A 266 4.16 11.29 15.74
C THR A 266 4.18 10.98 17.23
N GLN A 267 3.38 9.99 17.63
CA GLN A 267 3.35 9.51 18.99
C GLN A 267 3.39 7.97 19.00
N PRO A 268 4.42 7.35 19.59
CA PRO A 268 4.40 5.91 19.86
C PRO A 268 3.30 5.58 20.85
N LEU A 269 2.44 4.62 20.51
CA LEU A 269 1.39 4.11 21.39
C LEU A 269 1.64 2.63 21.66
N SER A 270 1.61 2.25 22.94
CA SER A 270 1.62 0.85 23.35
C SER A 270 0.17 0.37 23.51
N LEU A 271 -0.30 -0.45 22.57
CA LEU A 271 -1.61 -1.07 22.66
C LEU A 271 -1.48 -2.44 23.32
N PRO A 272 -2.29 -2.77 24.34
CA PRO A 272 -2.27 -4.10 24.94
C PRO A 272 -2.71 -5.13 23.90
N LEU A 273 -2.03 -6.27 23.88
CA LEU A 273 -2.49 -7.43 23.12
C LEU A 273 -3.64 -8.11 23.88
N SER A 274 -4.52 -8.79 23.15
CA SER A 274 -5.48 -9.71 23.76
C SER A 274 -4.74 -10.77 24.58
N PRO A 275 -5.35 -11.31 25.66
CA PRO A 275 -4.83 -12.48 26.35
C PRO A 275 -4.57 -13.61 25.35
N LEU A 276 -3.52 -14.40 25.62
CA LEU A 276 -3.30 -15.63 24.87
C LEU A 276 -4.50 -16.58 25.08
N PRO A 277 -4.87 -17.38 24.06
CA PRO A 277 -5.88 -18.42 24.24
C PRO A 277 -5.48 -19.40 25.35
N SER A 278 -6.48 -19.92 26.05
CA SER A 278 -6.31 -21.01 27.01
C SER A 278 -5.90 -22.31 26.32
N ALA A 279 -5.30 -23.24 27.08
CA ALA A 279 -4.95 -24.56 26.56
C ALA A 279 -6.17 -25.34 26.01
N GLU A 280 -7.35 -25.14 26.59
CA GLU A 280 -8.60 -25.74 26.12
C GLU A 280 -9.04 -25.14 24.77
N GLU A 281 -8.95 -23.82 24.61
CA GLU A 281 -9.24 -23.14 23.33
C GLU A 281 -8.27 -23.60 22.23
N LEU A 282 -6.97 -23.70 22.53
CA LEU A 282 -5.97 -24.21 21.58
C LEU A 282 -6.24 -25.67 21.22
N THR A 283 -6.57 -26.53 22.18
CA THR A 283 -6.88 -27.94 21.92
C THR A 283 -8.12 -28.07 21.03
N THR A 284 -9.15 -27.27 21.31
CA THR A 284 -10.40 -27.24 20.52
C THR A 284 -10.13 -26.75 19.09
N PHE A 285 -9.36 -25.67 18.97
CA PHE A 285 -8.97 -25.12 17.68
C PHE A 285 -8.16 -26.13 16.86
N TRP A 286 -7.17 -26.78 17.48
CA TRP A 286 -6.34 -27.80 16.84
C TRP A 286 -7.20 -28.98 16.35
N ALA A 287 -8.08 -29.52 17.19
CA ALA A 287 -8.98 -30.59 16.79
C ALA A 287 -9.87 -30.20 15.59
N ALA A 288 -10.34 -28.95 15.54
CA ALA A 288 -11.10 -28.45 14.40
C ALA A 288 -10.28 -28.39 13.11
N GLN A 289 -9.02 -27.96 13.16
CA GLN A 289 -8.14 -27.96 11.98
C GLN A 289 -7.77 -29.38 11.53
N GLN A 290 -7.54 -30.31 12.48
CA GLN A 290 -7.30 -31.73 12.16
C GLN A 290 -8.51 -32.37 11.48
N ALA A 291 -9.74 -32.03 11.92
CA ALA A 291 -10.96 -32.52 11.30
C ALA A 291 -11.08 -32.06 9.84
N ILE A 292 -10.68 -30.81 9.53
CA ILE A 292 -10.61 -30.31 8.15
C ILE A 292 -9.63 -31.15 7.32
N LEU A 293 -8.45 -31.45 7.86
CA LEU A 293 -7.43 -32.27 7.17
C LEU A 293 -7.85 -33.73 6.99
N ALA A 294 -8.77 -34.24 7.81
CA ALA A 294 -9.29 -35.60 7.74
C ALA A 294 -10.51 -35.74 6.82
N ASP A 295 -11.13 -34.64 6.36
CA ASP A 295 -12.33 -34.63 5.55
C ASP A 295 -12.02 -34.45 4.05
N PRO A 296 -12.18 -35.51 3.22
CA PRO A 296 -11.91 -35.42 1.79
C PRO A 296 -12.77 -34.39 1.05
N GLU A 297 -13.97 -34.06 1.52
CA GLU A 297 -14.81 -33.03 0.90
C GLU A 297 -14.24 -31.62 1.15
N GLN A 298 -13.71 -31.36 2.35
CA GLN A 298 -13.04 -30.08 2.64
C GLN A 298 -11.79 -29.90 1.78
N LEU A 299 -11.04 -30.98 1.56
CA LEU A 299 -9.82 -30.97 0.76
C LEU A 299 -10.06 -30.79 -0.74
N GLN A 300 -11.32 -30.87 -1.22
CA GLN A 300 -11.66 -30.44 -2.58
C GLN A 300 -11.59 -28.92 -2.74
N ARG A 301 -11.62 -28.14 -1.64
CA ARG A 301 -11.43 -26.69 -1.68
C ARG A 301 -9.96 -26.37 -1.92
N PRO A 302 -9.63 -25.46 -2.86
CA PRO A 302 -8.25 -25.11 -3.14
C PRO A 302 -7.48 -24.67 -1.90
N TYR A 303 -6.30 -25.26 -1.68
CA TYR A 303 -5.34 -24.92 -0.62
C TYR A 303 -5.83 -25.10 0.83
N GLN A 304 -6.96 -25.78 1.03
CA GLN A 304 -7.52 -26.01 2.36
C GLN A 304 -6.57 -26.82 3.26
N ASP A 305 -5.81 -27.75 2.66
CA ASP A 305 -4.74 -28.50 3.30
C ASP A 305 -3.64 -27.58 3.86
N ARG A 306 -3.16 -26.64 3.04
CA ARG A 306 -2.11 -25.69 3.43
C ARG A 306 -2.59 -24.72 4.49
N ILE A 307 -3.82 -24.21 4.34
CA ILE A 307 -4.42 -23.28 5.29
C ILE A 307 -4.60 -23.97 6.64
N ALA A 308 -5.24 -25.15 6.68
CA ALA A 308 -5.45 -25.87 7.94
C ALA A 308 -4.13 -26.33 8.57
N GLY A 309 -3.16 -26.78 7.77
CA GLY A 309 -1.82 -27.12 8.24
C GLY A 309 -1.12 -25.92 8.89
N ALA A 310 -1.12 -24.76 8.22
CA ALA A 310 -0.55 -23.55 8.79
C ALA A 310 -1.24 -23.11 10.08
N MET A 311 -2.57 -23.21 10.16
CA MET A 311 -3.32 -22.91 11.38
C MET A 311 -2.91 -23.83 12.55
N ILE A 312 -2.63 -25.11 12.27
CA ILE A 312 -2.10 -26.04 13.28
C ILE A 312 -0.70 -25.61 13.72
N ASP A 313 0.18 -25.28 12.78
CA ASP A 313 1.56 -24.89 13.09
C ASP A 313 1.64 -23.57 13.88
N TRP A 314 0.60 -22.73 13.81
CA TRP A 314 0.51 -21.45 14.52
C TRP A 314 -0.08 -21.56 15.92
N ALA A 315 -0.81 -22.64 16.21
CA ALA A 315 -1.50 -22.88 17.49
C ALA A 315 -0.56 -23.56 18.51
#